data_AF-A0A660XXM8-F1
#
_entry.id   AF-A0A660XXM8-F1
#
_cell.length_a   1.000
_cell.length_b   1.000
_cell.length_c   1.000
_cell.angle_alpha   90.00
_cell.angle_beta   90.00
_cell.angle_gamma   90.00
#
_symmetry.space_group_name_H-M   'P 1'
#
loop_
_entity.id
_entity.type
_entity.pdbx_description
1 polymer ?
#
loop_
_entity_poly.entity_id
_entity_poly.type
_entity_poly.pdbx_seq_one_letter_code
_entity_poly.pdbx_strand_id
1 'polypeptide(L)'
;LLISPDLFRELWKPFYRKINDWVHRNTSWKTFYHSCGSVVDLLDDFVDMGADVLNPVQVSARGMDPEFLKERYGEKLVFWGGGVDTQHTLPFGSPEDVAREVREHVRTFGRGGGFVFNAVHNIQANVSVENLLAMFRAFEECRTAVPEA
;
A
#
# COMPACT_ATOMS: atom_id res chain seq x y z
N LEU A 1 2.37 11.90 -12.11
CA LEU A 1 0.91 12.04 -11.90
C LEU A 1 0.21 12.37 -13.21
N LEU A 2 -1.04 11.94 -13.41
CA LEU A 2 -1.85 12.30 -14.59
C LEU A 2 -2.48 13.70 -14.48
N ILE A 3 -2.60 14.21 -13.25
CA ILE A 3 -3.14 15.53 -12.92
C ILE A 3 -2.04 16.30 -12.18
N SER A 4 -1.94 17.62 -12.37
CA SER A 4 -0.97 18.42 -11.63
C SER A 4 -1.29 18.42 -10.12
N PRO A 5 -0.28 18.41 -9.24
CA PRO A 5 -0.51 18.50 -7.80
C PRO A 5 -1.30 19.74 -7.39
N ASP A 6 -1.08 20.87 -8.05
CA ASP A 6 -1.77 22.12 -7.73
C ASP A 6 -3.26 22.04 -8.05
N LEU A 7 -3.62 21.40 -9.17
CA LEU A 7 -5.03 21.19 -9.50
C LEU A 7 -5.70 20.21 -8.52
N PHE A 8 -4.97 19.19 -8.07
CA PHE A 8 -5.44 18.30 -6.99
C PHE A 8 -5.78 19.10 -5.71
N ARG A 9 -4.86 19.98 -5.30
CA ARG A 9 -5.00 20.81 -4.09
C ARG A 9 -6.14 21.82 -4.19
N GLU A 10 -6.38 22.36 -5.37
CA GLU A 10 -7.44 23.33 -5.63
C GLU A 10 -8.82 22.66 -5.69
N LEU A 11 -8.95 21.59 -6.49
CA LEU A 11 -10.25 21.07 -6.89
C LEU A 11 -10.72 19.83 -6.12
N TRP A 12 -9.81 19.01 -5.55
CA TRP A 12 -10.19 17.74 -4.92
C TRP A 12 -9.91 17.71 -3.42
N LYS A 13 -8.70 18.09 -3.02
CA LYS A 13 -8.25 18.03 -1.61
C LYS A 13 -9.23 18.67 -0.61
N PRO A 14 -9.83 19.85 -0.87
CA PRO A 14 -10.75 20.48 0.09
C PRO A 14 -12.01 19.64 0.33
N PHE A 15 -12.52 18.98 -0.71
CA PHE A 15 -13.71 18.13 -0.62
C PHE A 15 -13.39 16.80 0.06
N TYR A 16 -12.24 16.21 -0.24
CA TYR A 16 -11.77 15.01 0.46
C TYR A 16 -11.56 15.26 1.94
N ARG A 17 -10.92 16.37 2.33
CA ARG A 17 -10.83 16.76 3.74
C ARG A 17 -12.21 16.84 4.38
N LYS A 18 -13.16 17.55 3.75
CA LYS A 18 -14.52 17.69 4.30
C LYS A 18 -15.19 16.33 4.56
N ILE A 19 -14.98 15.36 3.67
CA ILE A 19 -15.51 14.00 3.81
C ILE A 19 -14.80 13.26 4.95
N ASN A 20 -13.47 13.23 4.96
CA ASN A 20 -12.68 12.55 5.99
C ASN A 20 -12.99 13.07 7.38
N ASP A 21 -12.96 14.39 7.54
CA ASP A 21 -13.36 15.10 8.74
C ASP A 21 -14.76 14.71 9.22
N TRP A 22 -15.72 14.58 8.31
CA TRP A 22 -17.07 14.16 8.66
C TRP A 22 -17.09 12.70 9.11
N VAL A 23 -16.43 11.80 8.38
CA VAL A 23 -16.34 10.37 8.75
C VAL A 23 -15.73 10.21 10.13
N HIS A 24 -14.61 10.86 10.41
CA HIS A 24 -13.89 10.78 11.69
C HIS A 24 -14.66 11.40 12.85
N ARG A 25 -15.45 12.47 12.61
CA ARG A 25 -16.29 13.08 13.66
C ARG A 25 -17.54 12.28 14.00
N ASN A 26 -18.07 11.52 13.06
CA ASN A 26 -19.39 10.89 13.20
C ASN A 26 -19.33 9.37 13.32
N THR A 27 -18.17 8.75 13.06
CA THR A 27 -18.03 7.29 13.03
C THR A 27 -16.65 6.87 13.57
N SER A 28 -16.48 5.58 13.83
CA SER A 28 -15.17 4.96 14.08
C SER A 28 -14.47 4.47 12.80
N TRP A 29 -15.02 4.79 11.63
CA TRP A 29 -14.53 4.26 10.36
C TRP A 29 -13.25 4.95 9.90
N LYS A 30 -12.51 4.23 9.07
CA LYS A 30 -11.29 4.68 8.41
C LYS A 30 -11.56 5.01 6.95
N THR A 31 -10.87 6.02 6.43
CA THR A 31 -10.97 6.42 5.02
C THR A 31 -9.80 5.87 4.22
N PHE A 32 -10.10 5.44 3.01
CA PHE A 32 -9.15 4.76 2.12
C PHE A 32 -9.19 5.43 0.76
N TYR A 33 -8.02 5.69 0.19
CA TYR A 33 -7.88 6.32 -1.12
C TYR A 33 -7.08 5.42 -2.05
N HIS A 34 -7.65 5.15 -3.22
CA HIS A 34 -7.05 4.35 -4.27
C HIS A 34 -6.43 5.24 -5.36
N SER A 35 -5.13 5.10 -5.64
CA SER A 35 -4.48 5.74 -6.79
C SER A 35 -3.26 4.96 -7.26
N CYS A 36 -3.35 4.36 -8.45
CA CYS A 36 -2.22 3.66 -9.06
C CYS A 36 -1.08 4.62 -9.45
N GLY A 37 0.12 4.07 -9.55
CA GLY A 37 1.35 4.74 -9.94
C GLY A 37 2.05 5.43 -8.77
N SER A 38 2.84 6.45 -9.09
CA SER A 38 3.54 7.24 -8.09
C SER A 38 2.67 8.40 -7.62
N VAL A 39 2.38 8.40 -6.31
CA VAL A 39 1.67 9.47 -5.60
C VAL A 39 2.55 10.21 -4.62
N VAL A 40 3.87 10.05 -4.69
CA VAL A 40 4.82 10.61 -3.71
C VAL A 40 4.65 12.12 -3.53
N ASP A 41 4.36 12.85 -4.61
CA ASP A 41 4.16 14.30 -4.58
C ASP A 41 2.86 14.76 -3.89
N LEU A 42 1.97 13.81 -3.55
CA LEU A 42 0.68 14.04 -2.91
C LEU A 42 0.57 13.39 -1.52
N LEU A 43 1.59 12.67 -1.04
CA LEU A 43 1.51 11.96 0.25
C LEU A 43 1.33 12.93 1.43
N ASP A 44 2.03 14.06 1.41
CA ASP A 44 1.83 15.12 2.42
C ASP A 44 0.40 15.69 2.34
N ASP A 45 -0.15 15.80 1.13
CA ASP A 45 -1.53 16.23 0.92
C ASP A 45 -2.55 15.20 1.43
N PHE A 46 -2.26 13.90 1.30
CA PHE A 46 -3.12 12.81 1.80
C PHE A 46 -3.19 12.80 3.33
N VAL A 47 -2.04 12.96 3.99
CA VAL A 47 -1.99 13.13 5.44
C VAL A 47 -2.76 14.38 5.86
N ASP A 48 -2.52 15.51 5.20
CA ASP A 48 -3.13 16.81 5.54
C ASP A 48 -4.65 16.85 5.29
N MET A 49 -5.17 16.02 4.38
CA MET A 49 -6.62 15.87 4.19
C MET A 49 -7.25 14.81 5.11
N GLY A 50 -6.47 14.16 5.99
CA GLY A 50 -6.97 13.15 6.92
C GLY A 50 -7.27 11.81 6.26
N ALA A 51 -6.53 11.39 5.24
CA ALA A 51 -6.60 10.01 4.77
C ALA A 51 -5.99 9.07 5.82
N ASP A 52 -6.65 7.94 6.11
CA ASP A 52 -6.07 6.91 6.99
C ASP A 52 -5.26 5.87 6.22
N VAL A 53 -5.71 5.49 5.02
CA VAL A 53 -5.14 4.37 4.25
C VAL A 53 -4.74 4.79 2.85
N LEU A 54 -3.50 4.49 2.48
CA LEU A 54 -3.02 4.56 1.11
C LEU A 54 -3.18 3.19 0.42
N ASN A 55 -3.83 3.18 -0.74
CA ASN A 55 -3.94 2.02 -1.59
C ASN A 55 -3.80 2.43 -3.07
N PRO A 56 -3.32 1.53 -3.95
CA PRO A 56 -2.34 0.53 -3.58
C PRO A 56 -1.03 1.18 -3.14
N VAL A 57 -0.10 0.36 -2.65
CA VAL A 57 1.30 0.77 -2.51
C VAL A 57 2.06 0.22 -3.71
N GLN A 58 2.17 1.01 -4.78
CA GLN A 58 2.83 0.58 -6.01
C GLN A 58 4.36 0.73 -5.90
N VAL A 59 4.98 -0.23 -5.22
CA VAL A 59 6.41 -0.28 -4.88
C VAL A 59 7.37 -0.16 -6.08
N SER A 60 6.92 -0.57 -7.26
CA SER A 60 7.68 -0.45 -8.52
C SER A 60 7.61 0.95 -9.16
N ALA A 61 6.77 1.85 -8.64
CA ALA A 61 6.67 3.22 -9.14
C ALA A 61 7.74 4.13 -8.53
N ARG A 62 8.20 5.12 -9.31
CA ARG A 62 9.21 6.09 -8.88
C ARG A 62 8.82 6.75 -7.55
N GLY A 63 9.71 6.70 -6.56
CA GLY A 63 9.51 7.36 -5.27
C GLY A 63 8.52 6.67 -4.32
N MET A 64 8.08 5.45 -4.65
CA MET A 64 7.18 4.63 -3.82
C MET A 64 7.95 3.50 -3.09
N ASP A 65 9.23 3.73 -2.79
CA ASP A 65 10.08 2.76 -2.10
C ASP A 65 9.52 2.40 -0.70
N PRO A 66 9.44 1.10 -0.34
CA PRO A 66 8.89 0.67 0.95
C PRO A 66 9.52 1.30 2.19
N GLU A 67 10.86 1.39 2.26
CA GLU A 67 11.55 1.93 3.44
C GLU A 67 11.30 3.43 3.56
N PHE A 68 11.41 4.17 2.46
CA PHE A 68 11.08 5.60 2.43
C PHE A 68 9.65 5.87 2.89
N LEU A 69 8.68 5.10 2.38
CA LEU A 69 7.28 5.25 2.74
C LEU A 69 7.05 4.97 4.23
N LYS A 70 7.63 3.89 4.76
CA LYS A 70 7.48 3.56 6.18
C LYS A 70 8.19 4.55 7.09
N GLU A 71 9.38 5.02 6.75
CA GLU A 71 10.12 6.01 7.54
C GLU A 71 9.34 7.34 7.62
N ARG A 72 8.82 7.83 6.50
CA ARG A 72 8.22 9.17 6.43
C ARG A 72 6.74 9.21 6.79
N TYR A 73 6.01 8.13 6.55
CA TYR A 73 4.55 8.08 6.64
C TYR A 73 4.00 6.90 7.46
N GLY A 74 4.83 6.00 7.99
CA GLY A 74 4.38 4.80 8.71
C GLY A 74 3.57 5.08 9.98
N GLU A 75 3.79 6.23 10.63
CA GLU A 75 3.02 6.68 11.80
C GLU A 75 1.75 7.47 11.42
N LYS A 76 1.56 7.77 10.12
CA LYS A 76 0.52 8.66 9.62
C LYS A 76 -0.49 7.96 8.71
N LEU A 77 -0.04 6.94 7.99
CA LEU A 77 -0.83 6.20 7.01
C LEU A 77 -0.71 4.71 7.23
N VAL A 78 -1.82 4.01 7.07
CA VAL A 78 -1.84 2.57 6.86
C VAL A 78 -1.57 2.29 5.39
N PHE A 79 -0.67 1.34 5.15
CA PHE A 79 -0.33 0.87 3.81
C PHE A 79 -1.15 -0.37 3.46
N TRP A 80 -2.06 -0.24 2.49
CA TRP A 80 -2.85 -1.37 2.00
C TRP A 80 -2.36 -1.78 0.61
N GLY A 81 -1.91 -3.01 0.49
CA GLY A 81 -1.26 -3.52 -0.72
C GLY A 81 0.25 -3.30 -0.66
N GLY A 82 0.95 -3.55 -1.76
CA GLY A 82 2.42 -3.53 -1.77
C GLY A 82 3.08 -4.81 -1.28
N GLY A 83 2.31 -5.88 -1.10
CA GLY A 83 2.85 -7.18 -0.67
C GLY A 83 3.70 -7.88 -1.72
N VAL A 84 3.40 -7.70 -3.00
CA VAL A 84 4.16 -8.28 -4.14
C VAL A 84 3.88 -7.48 -5.42
N ASP A 85 4.89 -7.25 -6.25
CA ASP A 85 4.75 -6.53 -7.52
C ASP A 85 3.94 -7.35 -8.52
N THR A 86 2.82 -6.78 -8.96
CA THR A 86 1.92 -7.38 -9.95
C THR A 86 2.33 -7.13 -11.39
N GLN A 87 3.34 -6.29 -11.65
CA GLN A 87 3.82 -5.99 -13.00
C GLN A 87 4.99 -6.89 -13.42
N HIS A 88 5.78 -7.38 -12.45
CA HIS A 88 6.98 -8.18 -12.72
C HIS A 88 7.01 -9.48 -11.90
N THR A 89 7.17 -9.38 -10.58
CA THR A 89 7.47 -10.54 -9.72
C THR A 89 6.35 -11.57 -9.70
N LEU A 90 5.11 -11.16 -9.41
CA LEU A 90 3.98 -12.08 -9.28
C LEU A 90 3.66 -12.83 -10.59
N PRO A 91 3.55 -12.16 -11.76
CA PRO A 91 3.25 -12.86 -13.02
C PRO A 91 4.44 -13.60 -13.66
N PHE A 92 5.69 -13.14 -13.47
CA PHE A 92 6.82 -13.62 -14.28
C PHE A 92 8.03 -14.14 -13.49
N GLY A 93 8.08 -13.91 -12.18
CA GLY A 93 9.12 -14.46 -11.30
C GLY A 93 8.92 -15.94 -10.97
N SER A 94 9.90 -16.54 -10.29
CA SER A 94 9.73 -17.87 -9.70
C SER A 94 8.93 -17.81 -8.38
N PRO A 95 8.40 -18.94 -7.90
CA PRO A 95 7.81 -19.01 -6.56
C PRO A 95 8.73 -18.50 -5.45
N GLU A 96 10.04 -18.74 -5.56
CA GLU A 96 11.06 -18.24 -4.64
C GLU A 96 11.22 -16.72 -4.72
N ASP A 97 11.15 -16.12 -5.92
CA ASP A 97 11.18 -14.67 -6.10
C ASP A 97 9.97 -14.01 -5.45
N VAL A 98 8.78 -14.57 -5.66
CA VAL A 98 7.53 -14.11 -5.02
C VAL A 98 7.63 -14.21 -3.51
N ALA A 99 8.06 -15.36 -2.98
CA ALA A 99 8.17 -15.56 -1.55
C ALA A 99 9.23 -14.65 -0.91
N ARG A 100 10.32 -14.33 -1.63
CA ARG A 100 11.34 -13.38 -1.16
C ARG A 100 10.76 -11.97 -1.06
N GLU A 101 10.14 -11.46 -2.12
CA GLU A 101 9.56 -10.11 -2.14
C GLU A 101 8.45 -9.95 -1.08
N VAL A 102 7.59 -10.95 -0.91
CA VAL A 102 6.57 -10.95 0.16
C VAL A 102 7.21 -10.82 1.54
N ARG A 103 8.24 -11.61 1.85
CA ARG A 103 8.89 -11.54 3.17
C ARG A 103 9.57 -10.20 3.40
N GLU A 104 10.19 -9.63 2.37
CA GLU A 104 10.83 -8.31 2.42
C GLU A 104 9.80 -7.21 2.69
N HIS A 105 8.73 -7.15 1.90
CA HIS A 105 7.69 -6.13 2.05
C HIS A 105 6.90 -6.29 3.36
N VAL A 106 6.62 -7.52 3.81
CA VAL A 106 5.98 -7.73 5.12
C VAL A 106 6.89 -7.26 6.25
N ARG A 107 8.21 -7.51 6.18
CA ARG A 107 9.17 -7.03 7.19
C ARG A 107 9.22 -5.51 7.24
N THR A 108 9.28 -4.85 6.09
CA THR A 108 9.36 -3.38 6.02
C THR A 108 8.02 -2.73 6.40
N PHE A 109 6.93 -3.08 5.73
CA PHE A 109 5.63 -2.46 5.98
C PHE A 109 5.01 -2.85 7.31
N GLY A 110 5.28 -4.08 7.79
CA GLY A 110 4.80 -4.55 9.08
C GLY A 110 5.48 -3.92 10.29
N ARG A 111 6.64 -3.28 10.13
CA ARG A 111 7.37 -2.59 11.22
C ARG A 111 6.47 -1.52 11.85
N GLY A 112 6.15 -1.68 13.13
CA GLY A 112 5.27 -0.75 13.87
C GLY A 112 3.77 -0.87 13.52
N GLY A 113 3.35 -1.92 12.82
CA GLY A 113 1.96 -2.09 12.37
C GLY A 113 1.61 -1.22 11.16
N GLY A 114 0.31 -0.96 10.94
CA GLY A 114 -0.16 -0.12 9.85
C GLY A 114 0.03 -0.71 8.44
N PHE A 115 -0.05 -2.04 8.31
CA PHE A 115 0.05 -2.73 7.03
C PHE A 115 -1.10 -3.71 6.83
N VAL A 116 -1.81 -3.58 5.71
CA VAL A 116 -2.82 -4.52 5.24
C VAL A 116 -2.28 -5.22 4.01
N PHE A 117 -1.86 -6.48 4.17
CA PHE A 117 -1.27 -7.26 3.10
C PHE A 117 -2.26 -7.49 1.95
N ASN A 118 -1.82 -7.14 0.75
CA ASN A 118 -2.44 -7.51 -0.52
C ASN A 118 -1.37 -7.40 -1.62
N ALA A 119 -1.61 -7.99 -2.79
CA ALA A 119 -0.80 -7.69 -3.97
C ALA A 119 -0.87 -6.19 -4.30
N VAL A 120 0.12 -5.67 -5.04
CA VAL A 120 0.13 -4.25 -5.48
C VAL A 120 -1.14 -3.90 -6.25
N HIS A 121 -1.64 -4.79 -7.09
CA HIS A 121 -2.90 -4.60 -7.80
C HIS A 121 -3.66 -5.94 -7.89
N ASN A 122 -4.77 -5.96 -8.61
CA ASN A 122 -5.51 -7.17 -8.91
C ASN A 122 -4.62 -8.28 -9.50
N ILE A 123 -4.84 -9.51 -9.05
CA ILE A 123 -4.26 -10.72 -9.64
C ILE A 123 -4.81 -10.88 -11.06
N GLN A 124 -3.92 -11.00 -12.04
CA GLN A 124 -4.26 -11.13 -13.46
C GLN A 124 -4.20 -12.58 -13.93
N ALA A 125 -4.80 -12.87 -15.08
CA ALA A 125 -4.93 -14.23 -15.62
C ALA A 125 -3.60 -14.92 -15.97
N ASN A 126 -2.51 -14.15 -16.11
CA ASN A 126 -1.17 -14.65 -16.39
C ASN A 126 -0.37 -15.02 -15.13
N VAL A 127 -0.94 -14.87 -13.93
CA VAL A 127 -0.31 -15.32 -12.68
C VAL A 127 -0.48 -16.83 -12.55
N SER A 128 0.62 -17.55 -12.40
CA SER A 128 0.61 -19.00 -12.19
C SER A 128 0.02 -19.36 -10.81
N VAL A 129 -0.54 -20.57 -10.70
CA VAL A 129 -1.07 -21.07 -9.42
C VAL A 129 0.07 -21.21 -8.40
N GLU A 130 1.24 -21.62 -8.85
CA GLU A 130 2.45 -21.76 -8.05
C GLU A 130 2.86 -20.43 -7.41
N ASN A 131 2.88 -19.34 -8.19
CA ASN A 131 3.22 -18.01 -7.68
C ASN A 131 2.15 -17.50 -6.71
N LEU A 132 0.88 -17.73 -7.01
CA LEU A 132 -0.21 -17.35 -6.11
C LEU A 132 -0.12 -18.08 -4.76
N LEU A 133 0.15 -19.39 -4.78
CA LEU A 133 0.34 -20.18 -3.57
C LEU A 133 1.61 -19.77 -2.81
N ALA A 134 2.70 -19.44 -3.51
CA ALA A 134 3.92 -18.95 -2.90
C ALA A 134 3.69 -17.63 -2.15
N MET A 135 2.91 -16.70 -2.74
CA MET A 135 2.53 -15.44 -2.11
C MET A 135 1.78 -15.68 -0.79
N PHE A 136 0.74 -16.51 -0.80
CA PHE A 136 -0.04 -16.79 0.41
C PHE A 136 0.76 -17.54 1.48
N ARG A 137 1.56 -18.55 1.10
CA ARG A 137 2.40 -19.30 2.04
C ARG A 137 3.45 -18.41 2.70
N ALA A 138 4.15 -17.59 1.92
CA ALA A 138 5.16 -16.67 2.44
C ALA A 138 4.56 -15.65 3.42
N PHE A 139 3.34 -15.17 3.16
CA PHE A 139 2.64 -14.28 4.09
C PHE A 139 2.26 -14.99 5.40
N GLU A 140 1.75 -16.23 5.32
CA GLU A 140 1.39 -17.03 6.50
C GLU A 140 2.61 -17.35 7.38
N GLU A 141 3.76 -17.68 6.77
CA GLU A 141 5.04 -17.85 7.46
C GLU A 141 5.45 -16.59 8.23
N CYS A 142 5.27 -15.40 7.64
CA CYS A 142 5.57 -14.14 8.32
C CYS A 142 4.61 -13.87 9.48
N ARG A 143 3.32 -14.17 9.32
CA ARG A 143 2.30 -13.97 10.36
C ARG A 143 2.52 -14.84 11.59
N THR A 144 2.94 -16.08 11.39
CA THR A 144 3.19 -17.05 12.46
C THR A 144 4.52 -16.86 13.18
N ALA A 145 5.49 -16.20 12.52
CA ALA A 145 6.79 -15.88 13.10
C ALA A 145 6.79 -14.63 14.00
N VAL A 146 5.76 -13.79 13.92
CA VAL A 146 5.57 -12.63 14.82
C VAL A 146 4.77 -13.13 16.03
N PRO A 147 5.34 -13.18 17.26
CA PRO A 147 4.56 -13.49 18.46
C PRO A 147 3.40 -12.50 18.55
N GLU A 148 2.20 -12.98 18.87
CA GLU A 148 1.04 -12.12 19.13
C GLU A 148 1.45 -10.98 20.07
N ALA A 149 1.30 -9.75 19.57
CA ALA A 149 1.65 -8.52 20.29
C ALA A 149 0.68 -8.25 21.45
#